data_AF-A0A564Y5V1-F1
#
_entry.id   AF-A0A564Y5V1-F1
#
_cell.length_a   1.000
_cell.length_b   1.000
_cell.length_c   1.000
_cell.angle_alpha   90.00
_cell.angle_beta   90.00
_cell.angle_gamma   90.00
#
_symmetry.space_group_name_H-M   'P 1'
#
loop_
_entity.id
_entity.type
_entity.pdbx_description
1 polymer ?
#
loop_
_entity_poly.entity_id
_entity_poly.type
_entity_poly.pdbx_seq_one_letter_code
_entity_poly.pdbx_strand_id
1 'polypeptide(L)'
;MVDTSTAPGIGSAQVVPSRDSNVLLPIIRRVIRSGSEIHTDEWPAYNALDPADEFIHKKITHKYHFVDPITGIHTQNVESFNNKLKAFVKMQKGCIF
;
A
#
# COMPACT_ATOMS: atom_id res chain seq x y z
N MET A 1 2.30 -1.07 3.18
CA MET A 1 1.26 -0.08 3.55
C MET A 1 1.96 1.07 4.27
N VAL A 2 1.56 2.31 4.05
CA VAL A 2 2.16 3.47 4.72
C VAL A 2 1.04 4.35 5.27
N ASP A 3 1.07 4.61 6.57
CA ASP A 3 0.21 5.58 7.25
C ASP A 3 0.83 6.97 7.13
N THR A 4 0.06 7.89 6.54
CA THR A 4 0.45 9.28 6.29
C THR A 4 -0.16 10.25 7.29
N SER A 5 -0.93 9.76 8.27
CA SER A 5 -1.53 10.59 9.32
C SER A 5 -0.52 11.07 10.38
N THR A 6 0.70 10.51 10.37
CA THR A 6 1.79 10.87 11.28
C THR A 6 2.99 11.48 10.54
N ALA A 7 3.78 12.29 11.24
CA ALA A 7 5.04 12.83 10.75
C ALA A 7 6.19 12.43 11.71
N PRO A 8 7.14 11.57 11.28
CA PRO A 8 7.21 10.89 9.98
C PRO A 8 6.10 9.85 9.79
N GLY A 9 5.78 9.54 8.52
CA GLY A 9 4.82 8.48 8.18
C GLY A 9 5.33 7.10 8.59
N ILE A 10 4.42 6.22 9.00
CA ILE A 10 4.75 4.88 9.52
C ILE A 10 4.47 3.85 8.43
N GLY A 11 5.51 3.09 8.05
CA GLY A 11 5.41 2.04 7.05
C GLY A 11 5.34 0.64 7.66
N SER A 12 4.49 -0.22 7.09
CA SER A 12 4.38 -1.64 7.37
C SER A 12 4.63 -2.47 6.11
N ALA A 13 5.48 -3.48 6.21
CA ALA A 13 5.78 -4.44 5.16
C ALA A 13 5.83 -5.86 5.73
N GLN A 14 5.30 -6.82 4.98
CA GLN A 14 5.24 -8.21 5.38
C GLN A 14 5.57 -9.10 4.16
N VAL A 15 6.36 -10.15 4.38
CA VAL A 15 6.57 -11.20 3.37
C VAL A 15 5.29 -12.05 3.31
N VAL A 16 4.77 -12.23 2.09
CA VAL A 16 3.53 -12.98 1.84
C VAL A 16 3.79 -14.10 0.84
N PRO A 17 3.10 -15.24 0.95
CA PRO A 17 3.29 -16.38 0.05
C PRO A 17 2.76 -16.11 -1.37
N SER A 18 1.73 -15.28 -1.50
CA SER A 18 1.21 -14.83 -2.80
C SER A 18 0.63 -13.41 -2.68
N ARG A 19 0.37 -12.78 -3.84
CA ARG A 19 -0.22 -11.44 -3.96
C ARG A 19 -1.73 -11.49 -4.21
N ASP A 20 -2.34 -12.64 -3.94
CA ASP A 20 -3.75 -12.87 -4.21
C ASP A 20 -4.62 -12.14 -3.19
N SER A 21 -5.84 -11.77 -3.60
CA SER A 21 -6.76 -11.00 -2.75
C SER A 21 -7.09 -11.74 -1.44
N ASN A 22 -7.24 -13.05 -1.47
CA ASN A 22 -7.49 -13.90 -0.29
C ASN A 22 -6.34 -13.89 0.73
N VAL A 23 -5.10 -13.60 0.31
CA VAL A 23 -3.94 -13.46 1.18
C VAL A 23 -3.81 -12.02 1.67
N LEU A 24 -4.00 -11.04 0.79
CA LEU A 24 -3.79 -9.63 1.12
C LEU A 24 -4.92 -9.06 1.99
N LEU A 25 -6.18 -9.42 1.74
CA LEU A 25 -7.33 -8.82 2.42
C LEU A 25 -7.32 -9.05 3.95
N PRO A 26 -7.06 -10.27 4.48
CA PRO A 26 -6.93 -10.47 5.92
C PRO A 26 -5.78 -9.67 6.54
N ILE A 27 -4.67 -9.48 5.81
CA ILE A 27 -3.53 -8.68 6.28
C ILE A 27 -3.92 -7.21 6.36
N ILE A 28 -4.59 -6.69 5.33
CA ILE A 28 -5.09 -5.32 5.29
C ILE A 28 -6.01 -5.05 6.49
N ARG A 29 -6.99 -5.92 6.74
CA ARG A 29 -7.91 -5.82 7.88
C ARG A 29 -7.23 -5.83 9.25
N ARG A 30 -6.12 -6.55 9.36
CA ARG A 30 -5.35 -6.62 10.61
C ARG A 30 -4.50 -5.36 10.84
N VAL A 31 -3.97 -4.78 9.77
CA VAL A 31 -2.99 -3.68 9.85
C VAL A 31 -3.65 -2.30 9.76
N ILE A 32 -4.77 -2.19 9.04
CA ILE A 32 -5.47 -0.95 8.78
C ILE A 32 -6.76 -0.93 9.61
N ARG A 33 -6.98 0.17 10.31
CA ARG A 33 -8.20 0.39 11.09
C ARG A 33 -9.43 0.46 10.17
N SER A 34 -10.50 -0.22 10.52
CA SER A 34 -11.79 -0.07 9.82
C SER A 34 -12.26 1.40 9.84
N GLY A 35 -12.83 1.84 8.72
CA GLY A 35 -13.22 3.21 8.44
C GLY A 35 -12.10 4.09 7.86
N SER A 36 -10.87 3.57 7.74
CA SER A 36 -9.76 4.29 7.12
C SER A 36 -9.95 4.44 5.61
N GLU A 37 -9.39 5.53 5.07
CA GLU A 37 -9.24 5.73 3.63
C GLU A 37 -7.98 5.02 3.12
N ILE A 38 -8.14 4.11 2.16
CA ILE A 38 -7.05 3.35 1.56
C ILE A 38 -6.88 3.81 0.12
N HIS A 39 -5.65 4.18 -0.24
CA HIS A 39 -5.27 4.46 -1.62
C HIS A 39 -4.46 3.30 -2.19
N THR A 40 -4.90 2.72 -3.30
CA THR A 40 -4.14 1.67 -4.01
C THR A 40 -3.93 2.04 -5.48
N ASP A 41 -3.02 1.33 -6.12
CA ASP A 41 -2.99 1.25 -7.58
C ASP A 41 -4.18 0.43 -8.11
N GLU A 42 -4.28 0.28 -9.42
CA GLU A 42 -5.37 -0.45 -10.09
C GLU A 42 -5.16 -1.97 -10.13
N TRP A 43 -4.39 -2.55 -9.21
CA TRP A 43 -4.21 -4.01 -9.19
C TRP A 43 -5.52 -4.72 -8.85
N PRO A 44 -5.98 -5.69 -9.67
CA PRO A 44 -7.21 -6.45 -9.43
C PRO A 44 -7.36 -7.11 -8.05
N ALA A 45 -6.26 -7.39 -7.32
CA ALA A 45 -6.30 -8.02 -6.01
C ALA A 45 -6.93 -7.09 -4.94
N TYR A 46 -6.87 -5.78 -5.17
CA TYR A 46 -7.47 -4.77 -4.31
C TYR A 46 -8.95 -4.52 -4.62
N ASN A 47 -9.51 -5.08 -5.70
CA ASN A 47 -10.94 -4.91 -6.02
C ASN A 47 -11.86 -5.46 -4.90
N ALA A 48 -11.38 -6.41 -4.10
CA ALA A 48 -12.12 -6.90 -2.93
C ALA A 48 -12.27 -5.86 -1.80
N LEU A 49 -11.60 -4.71 -1.89
CA LEU A 49 -11.80 -3.57 -0.98
C LEU A 49 -13.00 -2.70 -1.39
N ASP A 50 -13.43 -2.73 -2.67
CA ASP A 50 -14.56 -1.93 -3.16
C ASP A 50 -15.92 -2.28 -2.51
N PRO A 51 -16.32 -3.56 -2.37
CA PRO A 51 -17.62 -3.93 -1.78
C PRO A 51 -17.58 -4.02 -0.25
N ALA A 52 -16.44 -3.74 0.38
CA ALA A 52 -16.31 -3.81 1.82
C ALA A 52 -16.70 -2.46 2.42
N ASP A 53 -17.85 -2.38 3.11
CA ASP A 53 -18.26 -1.23 3.94
C ASP A 53 -17.25 -0.88 5.06
N GLU A 54 -16.14 -1.61 5.12
CA GLU A 54 -15.07 -1.49 6.10
C GLU A 54 -14.04 -0.42 5.76
N PHE A 55 -13.86 -0.03 4.48
CA PHE A 55 -12.84 0.94 4.08
C PHE A 55 -13.34 1.91 3.02
N ILE A 56 -12.83 3.15 3.03
CA ILE A 56 -13.03 4.10 1.94
C ILE A 56 -11.92 3.85 0.92
N HIS A 57 -12.23 3.13 -0.15
CA HIS A 57 -11.24 2.75 -1.15
C HIS A 57 -11.14 3.77 -2.30
N LYS A 58 -9.94 4.29 -2.53
CA LYS A 58 -9.63 5.14 -3.70
C LYS A 58 -8.52 4.48 -4.53
N LYS A 59 -8.71 4.48 -5.85
CA LYS A 59 -7.77 3.90 -6.81
C LYS A 59 -7.06 5.02 -7.57
N ILE A 60 -5.75 4.86 -7.78
CA ILE A 60 -4.91 5.81 -8.49
C ILE A 60 -4.44 5.16 -9.80
N THR A 61 -4.80 5.78 -10.92
CA THR A 61 -4.37 5.35 -12.27
C THR A 61 -3.02 5.97 -12.62
N HIS A 62 -1.92 5.23 -12.46
CA HIS A 62 -0.56 5.69 -12.78
C HIS A 62 -0.30 5.94 -14.28
N LYS A 63 -1.23 5.58 -15.16
CA LYS A 63 -1.06 5.72 -16.60
C LYS A 63 -1.05 7.18 -17.08
N TYR A 64 -1.76 8.07 -16.38
CA TYR A 64 -2.04 9.42 -16.89
C TYR A 64 -1.34 10.51 -16.07
N HIS A 65 -1.34 10.39 -14.74
CA HIS A 65 -0.79 11.43 -13.86
C HIS A 65 -0.01 10.82 -12.69
N PHE A 66 1.17 11.37 -12.40
CA PHE A 66 2.01 10.98 -11.25
C PHE A 66 1.45 11.48 -9.91
N VAL A 67 0.75 12.61 -9.96
CA VAL A 67 -0.08 13.16 -8.90
C VAL A 67 -1.43 13.44 -9.52
N ASP A 68 -2.51 12.97 -8.92
CA ASP A 68 -3.85 13.26 -9.43
C ASP A 68 -4.08 14.79 -9.42
N PRO A 69 -4.36 15.44 -10.57
CA PRO A 69 -4.40 16.89 -10.65
C PRO A 69 -5.64 17.51 -10.01
N ILE A 70 -6.68 16.71 -9.74
CA ILE A 70 -7.95 17.17 -9.16
C ILE A 70 -7.92 17.03 -7.65
N THR A 71 -7.44 15.88 -7.17
CA THR A 71 -7.47 15.51 -5.74
C THR A 71 -6.12 15.71 -5.04
N GLY A 72 -5.03 15.89 -5.79
CA GLY A 72 -3.66 15.97 -5.27
C GLY A 72 -3.13 14.63 -4.73
N ILE A 73 -3.89 13.55 -4.88
CA ILE A 73 -3.56 12.23 -4.33
C ILE A 73 -2.35 11.64 -5.08
N HIS A 74 -1.43 11.02 -4.33
CA HIS A 74 -0.26 10.35 -4.87
C HIS A 74 0.24 9.21 -3.96
N THR A 75 0.96 8.25 -4.54
CA THR A 75 1.58 7.11 -3.85
C THR A 75 3.05 7.32 -3.48
N GLN A 76 3.58 8.53 -3.63
CA GLN A 76 5.01 8.81 -3.39
C GLN A 76 5.53 8.36 -2.01
N ASN A 77 4.70 8.45 -0.95
CA ASN A 77 5.07 7.98 0.38
C ASN A 77 5.32 6.46 0.41
N VAL A 78 4.44 5.67 -0.24
CA VAL A 78 4.63 4.22 -0.33
C VAL A 78 5.76 3.84 -1.29
N GLU A 79 5.98 4.60 -2.37
CA GLU A 79 7.11 4.41 -3.27
C GLU A 79 8.45 4.67 -2.59
N SER A 80 8.55 5.76 -1.84
CA SER A 80 9.74 6.11 -1.05
C SER A 80 10.05 5.05 0.01
N PHE A 81 9.02 4.57 0.72
CA PHE A 81 9.13 3.47 1.68
C PHE A 81 9.62 2.17 1.01
N ASN A 82 9.03 1.81 -0.13
CA ASN A 82 9.43 0.62 -0.89
C ASN A 82 10.87 0.72 -1.38
N ASN A 83 11.33 1.90 -1.80
CA ASN A 83 12.72 2.13 -2.22
C ASN A 83 13.69 1.91 -1.06
N LYS A 84 13.37 2.42 0.15
CA LYS A 84 14.17 2.18 1.36
C LYS A 84 14.25 0.69 1.71
N LEU A 85 13.14 -0.02 1.65
CA LEU A 85 13.11 -1.47 1.90
C LEU A 85 13.93 -2.26 0.88
N LYS A 86 13.78 -1.96 -0.41
CA LYS A 86 14.58 -2.61 -1.47
C LYS A 86 16.08 -2.35 -1.29
N ALA A 87 16.46 -1.14 -0.91
CA ALA A 87 17.85 -0.80 -0.63
C ALA A 87 18.39 -1.61 0.55
N PHE A 88 17.62 -1.71 1.64
CA PHE A 88 17.97 -2.54 2.79
C PHE A 88 18.16 -4.01 2.41
N VAL A 89 17.19 -4.61 1.71
CA VAL A 89 17.29 -6.02 1.25
C VAL A 89 18.50 -6.23 0.34
N LYS A 90 18.79 -5.29 -0.57
CA LYS A 90 19.95 -5.36 -1.45
C LYS A 90 21.27 -5.32 -0.67
N MET A 91 21.36 -4.52 0.38
CA MET A 91 22.53 -4.48 1.26
C MET A 91 22.80 -5.83 1.94
N GLN A 92 21.74 -6.60 2.22
CA GLN A 92 21.87 -7.92 2.83
C GLN A 92 22.37 -9.01 1.86
N LYS A 93 22.49 -8.72 0.55
CA LYS A 93 22.98 -9.66 -0.49
C LYS A 93 22.28 -11.03 -0.51
N GLY A 94 21.01 -11.09 -0.12
CA GLY A 94 20.23 -12.33 -0.08
C GLY A 94 20.38 -13.15 1.20
N CYS A 95 21.13 -12.68 2.20
CA CYS A 95 21.20 -13.28 3.53
C CYS A 95 20.20 -12.60 4.46
N ILE A 96 19.14 -13.29 4.86
CA ILE A 96 18.17 -12.76 5.84
C ILE A 96 18.57 -13.32 7.21
N PHE A 97 18.81 -12.46 8.20
CA PHE A 97 19.00 -12.87 9.61
C PHE A 97 17.65 -13.02 10.31
#